data_AF-A0A649Z486-F1
#
_entry.id   AF-A0A649Z486-F1
#
_cell.length_a   1.000
_cell.length_b   1.000
_cell.length_c   1.000
_cell.angle_alpha   90.00
_cell.angle_beta   90.00
_cell.angle_gamma   90.00
#
_symmetry.space_group_name_H-M   'P 1'
#
loop_
_entity.id
_entity.type
_entity.pdbx_description
1 polymer ?
#
loop_
_entity_poly.entity_id
_entity_poly.type
_entity_poly.pdbx_seq_one_letter_code
_entity_poly.pdbx_strand_id
1 'polypeptide(L)' 'MAKRSFSPELLESLRSMVVTKALDALGLHWKRDPDFQPVKDAATLRLHVAVGGQVFELLVTGAKFFDTRADKGGGG' A
#
# COMPACT_ATOMS: atom_id res chain seq x y z
N MET A 1 13.50 9.69 14.79
CA MET A 1 13.07 8.85 13.66
C MET A 1 13.63 9.46 12.38
N ALA A 2 14.51 8.76 11.66
CA ALA A 2 15.12 9.30 10.45
C ALA A 2 14.08 9.35 9.32
N LYS A 3 13.80 10.54 8.78
CA LYS A 3 12.98 10.72 7.59
C LYS A 3 13.75 10.11 6.42
N ARG A 4 13.33 8.93 5.94
CA ARG A 4 13.88 8.35 4.71
C ARG A 4 13.48 9.27 3.56
N SER A 5 14.45 10.02 3.04
CA SER A 5 14.27 10.85 1.84
C SER A 5 14.43 9.93 0.63
N PHE A 6 13.36 9.76 -0.15
CA PHE A 6 13.41 9.09 -1.44
C PHE A 6 13.65 10.13 -2.54
N SER A 7 14.40 9.78 -3.58
CA SER A 7 14.65 10.70 -4.69
C SER A 7 13.38 10.98 -5.49
N PRO A 8 13.22 12.17 -6.09
CA PRO A 8 12.00 12.54 -6.82
C PRO A 8 11.70 11.60 -7.98
N GLU A 9 12.71 11.12 -8.72
CA GLU A 9 12.50 10.13 -9.78
C GLU A 9 11.97 8.78 -9.23
N LEU A 10 12.43 8.36 -8.05
CA LEU A 10 11.93 7.15 -7.40
C LEU A 10 10.49 7.36 -6.94
N LEU A 11 10.15 8.54 -6.39
CA LEU A 11 8.79 8.88 -6.02
C LEU A 11 7.86 8.84 -7.24
N GLU A 12 8.21 9.48 -8.36
CA GLU A 12 7.41 9.50 -9.59
C GLU A 12 7.19 8.09 -10.15
N SER A 13 8.23 7.26 -10.14
CA SER A 13 8.12 5.86 -10.53
C SER A 13 7.16 5.08 -9.62
N LEU A 14 7.26 5.29 -8.30
CA LEU A 14 6.36 4.68 -7.32
C LEU A 14 4.92 5.19 -7.46
N ARG A 15 4.70 6.44 -7.89
CA ARG A 15 3.35 7.00 -8.10
C ARG A 15 2.56 6.27 -9.18
N SER A 16 3.26 5.89 -10.25
CA SER A 16 2.70 5.14 -11.37
C SER A 16 2.66 3.63 -11.12
N MET A 17 3.27 3.17 -10.03
CA MET A 17 3.40 1.76 -9.68
C MET A 17 2.21 1.28 -8.86
N VAL A 18 1.79 0.03 -9.11
CA VAL A 18 0.80 -0.61 -8.26
C VAL A 18 1.33 -0.77 -6.83
N VAL A 19 0.47 -0.55 -5.84
CA VAL A 19 0.88 -0.48 -4.43
C VAL A 19 1.64 -1.73 -3.98
N THR A 20 1.24 -2.91 -4.45
CA THR A 20 1.95 -4.18 -4.14
C THR A 20 3.41 -4.16 -4.56
N LYS A 21 3.70 -3.71 -5.79
CA LYS A 21 5.08 -3.57 -6.27
C LYS A 21 5.86 -2.49 -5.51
N ALA A 22 5.20 -1.41 -5.11
CA ALA A 22 5.83 -0.39 -4.27
C ALA A 22 6.19 -0.97 -2.89
N LEU A 23 5.33 -1.78 -2.29
CA LEU A 23 5.60 -2.48 -1.02
C LEU A 23 6.79 -3.46 -1.16
N ASP A 24 6.84 -4.20 -2.27
CA ASP A 24 7.95 -5.10 -2.58
C ASP A 24 9.28 -4.33 -2.76
N ALA A 25 9.25 -3.21 -3.50
CA ALA A 25 10.42 -2.36 -3.72
C ALA A 25 10.92 -1.70 -2.42
N LEU A 26 10.01 -1.42 -1.48
CA LEU A 26 10.35 -0.93 -0.14
C LEU A 26 10.84 -2.03 0.80
N GLY A 27 10.79 -3.31 0.39
CA GLY A 27 11.18 -4.46 1.21
C GLY A 27 10.26 -4.67 2.41
N LEU A 28 9.00 -4.26 2.31
CA LEU A 28 8.02 -4.42 3.38
C LEU A 28 7.42 -5.82 3.33
N HIS A 29 7.19 -6.40 4.50
CA HIS A 29 6.51 -7.68 4.58
C HIS A 29 5.00 -7.46 4.53
N TRP A 30 4.34 -7.94 3.49
CA TRP A 30 2.89 -7.81 3.33
C TRP A 30 2.26 -9.13 2.86
N LYS A 31 0.97 -9.27 3.13
CA LYS A 31 0.16 -10.38 2.60
C LYS A 31 -1.21 -9.89 2.18
N ARG A 32 -1.78 -10.51 1.16
CA ARG A 32 -3.17 -10.30 0.77
C ARG A 32 -4.11 -10.99 1.75
N ASP A 33 -5.25 -10.36 2.02
CA ASP A 33 -6.40 -10.96 2.70
C ASP A 33 -7.22 -11.77 1.67
N PRO A 34 -7.25 -13.12 1.74
CA PRO A 34 -7.98 -13.94 0.78
C PRO A 34 -9.50 -13.89 0.99
N ASP A 35 -9.96 -13.54 2.19
CA ASP A 35 -11.38 -13.51 2.54
C ASP A 35 -12.05 -12.18 2.12
N PHE A 36 -11.24 -11.19 1.72
CA PHE A 36 -11.75 -9.91 1.28
C PHE A 36 -12.41 -10.01 -0.10
N GLN A 37 -13.70 -9.72 -0.14
CA GLN A 37 -14.47 -9.59 -1.37
C GLN A 37 -14.71 -8.11 -1.70
N PRO A 38 -14.16 -7.60 -2.80
CA PRO A 38 -14.41 -6.24 -3.23
C PRO A 38 -15.88 -6.02 -3.60
N VAL A 39 -16.49 -4.96 -3.07
CA VAL A 39 -17.90 -4.62 -3.32
C VAL A 39 -18.07 -3.56 -4.42
N LYS A 40 -17.21 -2.52 -4.42
CA LYS A 40 -17.32 -1.39 -5.36
C LYS A 40 -16.50 -1.57 -6.63
N ASP A 41 -15.27 -2.05 -6.48
CA ASP A 41 -14.34 -2.21 -7.58
C ASP A 41 -13.62 -3.55 -7.41
N ALA A 42 -13.84 -4.47 -8.35
CA ALA A 42 -13.30 -5.82 -8.35
C ALA A 42 -11.77 -5.88 -8.36
N ALA A 43 -11.09 -4.80 -8.78
CA ALA A 43 -9.64 -4.68 -8.72
C ALA A 43 -9.13 -4.31 -7.31
N THR A 44 -10.03 -4.02 -6.36
CA THR A 44 -9.65 -3.69 -4.98
C THR A 44 -9.18 -4.92 -4.24
N LEU A 45 -7.99 -4.84 -3.67
CA LEU A 45 -7.40 -5.88 -2.82
C LEU A 45 -7.28 -5.34 -1.40
N ARG A 46 -7.42 -6.20 -0.39
CA ARG A 46 -7.08 -5.86 0.99
C ARG A 46 -5.74 -6.50 1.34
N LEU A 47 -4.83 -5.69 1.84
CA LEU A 47 -3.46 -6.08 2.18
C LEU A 47 -3.23 -5.83 3.67
N HIS A 48 -2.48 -6.73 4.30
CA HIS A 48 -1.92 -6.56 5.63
C HIS A 48 -0.42 -6.30 5.49
N VAL A 49 0.02 -5.09 5.83
CA VAL A 49 1.42 -4.64 5.69
C VAL A 49 2.05 -4.49 7.06
N ALA A 50 3.13 -5.20 7.32
CA ALA A 50 3.89 -5.08 8.55
C ALA A 50 4.97 -4.00 8.42
N VAL A 51 4.89 -2.96 9.26
CA VAL A 51 5.86 -1.86 9.32
C VAL A 51 6.22 -1.62 10.78
N GLY A 52 7.50 -1.80 11.13
CA GLY A 52 8.02 -1.45 12.47
C GLY A 52 7.33 -2.16 13.64
N GLY A 53 6.80 -3.38 13.44
CA GLY A 53 6.08 -4.14 14.47
C GLY A 53 4.57 -3.86 14.53
N GLN A 54 4.04 -2.97 13.68
CA GLN A 54 2.61 -2.74 13.53
C GLN A 54 2.13 -3.31 12.18
N VAL A 55 0.90 -3.83 12.17
CA VAL A 55 0.25 -4.29 10.94
C VAL A 55 -0.82 -3.29 10.53
N PHE A 56 -0.64 -2.73 9.34
CA PHE A 56 -1.56 -1.83 8.67
C PHE A 56 -2.45 -2.62 7.73
N GLU A 57 -3.70 -2.20 7.64
CA GLU A 57 -4.69 -2.81 6.77
C GLU A 57 -5.03 -1.84 5.66
N LEU A 58 -4.61 -2.16 4.44
CA LEU A 58 -4.72 -1.29 3.29
C LEU A 58 -5.65 -1.89 2.25
N LEU A 59 -6.69 -1.16 1.87
CA LEU A 59 -7.41 -1.41 0.63
C LEU A 59 -6.62 -0.76 -0.50
N VAL A 60 -6.28 -1.53 -1.54
CA VAL A 60 -5.49 -1.05 -2.67
C VAL A 60 -6.23 -1.28 -3.97
N THR A 61 -6.22 -0.27 -4.83
CA THR A 61 -6.80 -0.32 -6.18
C THR A 61 -5.80 0.29 -7.14
N GLY A 62 -4.99 -0.55 -7.81
CA GLY A 62 -3.88 -0.09 -8.63
C GLY A 62 -2.83 0.64 -7.80
N ALA A 63 -2.61 1.93 -8.09
CA ALA A 63 -1.69 2.82 -7.38
C ALA A 63 -2.31 3.56 -6.18
N LYS A 64 -3.62 3.41 -5.95
CA LYS A 64 -4.32 4.01 -4.81
C LYS A 64 -4.37 3.04 -3.65
N PHE A 65 -4.23 3.56 -2.44
CA PHE A 65 -4.41 2.81 -1.21
C PHE A 65 -5.25 3.58 -0.20
N PHE A 66 -5.87 2.86 0.72
CA PHE A 66 -6.68 3.39 1.79
C PHE A 66 -6.50 2.55 3.05
N ASP A 67 -6.00 3.18 4.10
CA ASP A 67 -5.90 2.60 5.43
C ASP A 67 -7.27 2.66 6.11
N THR A 68 -7.87 1.49 6.29
CA THR A 68 -9.20 1.35 6.91
C THR A 68 -9.20 1.61 8.41
N ARG A 69 -8.05 1.49 9.07
CA ARG A 69 -7.92 1.70 10.52
C ARG A 69 -7.65 3.15 10.85
N ALA A 70 -6.85 3.81 10.03
CA ALA A 70 -6.51 5.23 10.21
C ALA A 70 -7.49 6.19 9.50
N ASP A 71 -8.40 5.66 8.67
CA ASP A 71 -9.29 6.43 7.79
C ASP A 71 -8.52 7.40 6.87
N LYS A 72 -7.39 6.92 6.33
CA LYS A 72 -6.48 7.73 5.52
C LYS A 72 -6.19 7.07 4.18
N GLY A 73 -6.50 7.80 3.11
CA GLY A 73 -6.19 7.42 1.75
C GLY A 73 -4.99 8.15 1.20
N GLY A 74 -4.25 7.47 0.32
CA GLY A 74 -3.19 8.05 -0.49
C GLY A 74 -3.24 7.46 -1.89
N GLY A 75 -3.03 8.30 -2.89
CA GLY A 75 -2.65 7.83 -4.22
C GLY A 75 -1.15 7.99 -4.35
N GLY A 76 -0.51 7.05 -5.03
CA GLY A 76 0.85 7.22 -5.54
C GLY A 76 1.14 8.67 -5.91
#